data_AF-A0A841T6Q0-F1
#
_entry.id   AF-A0A841T6Q0-F1
#
_cell.length_a   1.000
_cell.length_b   1.000
_cell.length_c   1.000
_cell.angle_alpha   90.00
_cell.angle_beta   90.00
_cell.angle_gamma   90.00
#
_symmetry.space_group_name_H-M   'P 1'
#
loop_
_entity.id
_entity.type
_entity.pdbx_description
1 polymer ?
#
loop_
_entity_poly.entity_id
_entity_poly.type
_entity_poly.pdbx_seq_one_letter_code
_entity_poly.pdbx_strand_id
1 'polypeptide(L)'
;MSLIDKAIEFAAFAHREQNRKGTEIPYISHPFAVGMILQRAGCPEEVIAAGILHDTLEDTQTTEEELLALFGPAVLEVVKGCSEPDKGASWEERKQHTLEELKSASLPIRQTSCADKLHNIRSIHRDLQRYGEAAWSRFKRGRSSQEWYYKGLVESLGYNSRFPMLDDLEDEVEDVFGPRLEVPEWKGLRRNRKFIDLAFETAYGNPEDMQQRQPQFETLGAWELMAKVHQRAYPIDREYEEEFGRLASYLLERGIEFESNSEGSIILIGFSTALMRLLNMYPHEVYHHFNRGIL
;
A
#
# COMPACT_ATOMS: atom_id res chain seq x y z
N MET A 1 -21.88 -2.62 27.43
CA MET A 1 -20.49 -2.56 26.93
C MET A 1 -20.54 -2.86 25.45
N SER A 2 -20.05 -1.94 24.61
CA SER A 2 -20.03 -2.11 23.16
C SER A 2 -19.07 -3.24 22.76
N LEU A 3 -19.12 -3.67 21.49
CA LEU A 3 -18.17 -4.66 20.96
C LEU A 3 -16.73 -4.14 21.08
N ILE A 4 -16.53 -2.85 20.78
CA ILE A 4 -15.24 -2.17 20.86
C ILE A 4 -14.74 -2.08 22.31
N ASP A 5 -15.59 -1.70 23.27
CA ASP A 5 -15.20 -1.65 24.69
C ASP A 5 -14.71 -3.01 25.18
N LYS A 6 -15.44 -4.08 24.83
CA LYS A 6 -15.04 -5.47 25.14
C LYS A 6 -13.69 -5.83 24.54
N ALA A 7 -13.43 -5.44 23.29
CA ALA A 7 -12.17 -5.72 22.62
C ALA A 7 -11.00 -4.98 23.29
N ILE A 8 -11.20 -3.71 23.69
CA ILE A 8 -10.20 -2.91 24.40
C ILE A 8 -9.86 -3.55 25.75
N GLU A 9 -10.88 -3.90 26.55
CA GLU A 9 -10.66 -4.54 27.85
C GLU A 9 -9.92 -5.88 27.71
N PHE A 10 -10.33 -6.70 26.74
CA PHE A 10 -9.71 -8.00 26.48
C PHE A 10 -8.25 -7.84 26.04
N ALA A 11 -7.97 -7.00 25.03
CA ALA A 11 -6.62 -6.76 24.55
C ALA A 11 -5.71 -6.15 25.63
N ALA A 12 -6.24 -5.23 26.44
CA ALA A 12 -5.50 -4.63 27.55
C ALA A 12 -5.11 -5.68 28.58
N PHE A 13 -6.01 -6.62 28.91
CA PHE A 13 -5.71 -7.72 29.81
C PHE A 13 -4.73 -8.73 29.20
N ALA A 14 -4.91 -9.08 27.93
CA ALA A 14 -4.08 -10.07 27.24
C ALA A 14 -2.62 -9.60 27.09
N HIS A 15 -2.40 -8.31 26.82
CA HIS A 15 -1.08 -7.71 26.65
C HIS A 15 -0.54 -6.98 27.90
N ARG A 16 -1.15 -7.17 29.09
CA ARG A 16 -0.85 -6.38 30.32
C ARG A 16 0.61 -6.44 30.81
N GLU A 17 1.35 -7.49 30.45
CA GLU A 17 2.75 -7.72 30.83
C GLU A 17 3.73 -7.41 29.68
N GLN A 18 3.24 -6.81 28.59
CA GLN A 18 4.01 -6.58 27.37
C GLN A 18 4.26 -5.09 27.11
N ASN A 19 5.45 -4.78 26.61
CA ASN A 19 5.82 -3.45 26.12
C ASN A 19 6.16 -3.50 24.63
N ARG A 20 6.03 -2.36 23.94
CA ARG A 20 6.51 -2.19 22.57
C ARG A 20 8.02 -2.42 22.54
N LYS A 21 8.46 -3.21 21.57
CA LYS A 21 9.85 -3.68 21.43
C LYS A 21 10.87 -2.54 21.56
N GLY A 22 11.75 -2.66 22.56
CA GLY A 22 12.83 -1.71 22.80
C GLY A 22 12.38 -0.39 23.47
N THR A 23 11.20 -0.37 24.09
CA THR A 23 10.63 0.81 24.78
C THR A 23 9.92 0.40 26.08
N GLU A 24 9.53 1.39 26.89
CA GLU A 24 8.69 1.20 28.09
C GLU A 24 7.19 1.43 27.80
N ILE A 25 6.82 1.64 26.54
CA ILE A 25 5.44 1.94 26.16
C ILE A 25 4.61 0.65 26.23
N PRO A 26 3.48 0.62 26.96
CA PRO A 26 2.61 -0.56 27.03
C PRO A 26 2.15 -1.02 25.64
N TYR A 27 2.16 -2.33 25.39
CA TYR A 27 1.87 -2.87 24.06
C TYR A 27 0.47 -2.50 23.57
N ILE A 28 -0.52 -2.43 24.47
CA ILE A 28 -1.91 -2.04 24.20
C ILE A 28 -2.06 -0.71 23.43
N SER A 29 -1.06 0.18 23.54
CA SER A 29 -1.01 1.42 22.75
C SER A 29 -1.12 1.17 21.24
N HIS A 30 -0.57 0.07 20.73
CA HIS A 30 -0.61 -0.26 19.32
C HIS A 30 -1.95 -0.83 18.87
N PRO A 31 -2.50 -1.91 19.47
CA PRO A 31 -3.83 -2.39 19.09
C PRO A 31 -4.90 -1.30 19.23
N PHE A 32 -4.80 -0.44 20.25
CA PHE A 32 -5.67 0.72 20.37
C PHE A 32 -5.53 1.68 19.18
N ALA A 33 -4.30 2.04 18.79
CA ALA A 33 -4.06 2.92 17.64
C ALA A 33 -4.54 2.30 16.31
N VAL A 34 -4.42 0.99 16.13
CA VAL A 34 -4.96 0.26 14.97
C VAL A 34 -6.48 0.37 14.92
N GLY A 35 -7.16 0.13 16.04
CA GLY A 35 -8.61 0.34 16.16
C GLY A 35 -9.03 1.77 15.82
N MET A 36 -8.29 2.78 16.29
CA MET A 36 -8.57 4.19 15.98
C MET A 36 -8.38 4.53 14.50
N ILE A 37 -7.39 3.93 13.82
CA ILE A 37 -7.19 4.10 12.37
C ILE A 37 -8.38 3.53 11.60
N LEU A 38 -8.83 2.32 11.95
CA LEU A 38 -9.98 1.67 11.34
C LEU A 38 -11.28 2.45 11.59
N GLN A 39 -11.46 2.96 12.82
CA GLN A 39 -12.62 3.78 13.16
C GLN A 39 -12.66 5.08 12.34
N ARG A 40 -11.51 5.76 12.19
CA ARG A 40 -11.41 6.98 11.36
C ARG A 40 -11.69 6.71 9.88
N ALA A 41 -11.36 5.52 9.40
CA ALA A 41 -11.68 5.09 8.04
C ALA A 41 -13.15 4.66 7.85
N GLY A 42 -13.98 4.69 8.90
CA GLY A 42 -15.39 4.33 8.84
C GLY A 42 -15.64 2.83 8.70
N CYS A 43 -14.70 1.98 9.15
CA CYS A 43 -14.88 0.54 9.13
C CYS A 43 -16.00 0.09 10.11
N PRO A 44 -16.68 -1.04 9.84
CA PRO A 44 -17.66 -1.63 10.77
C PRO A 44 -17.07 -1.96 12.15
N GLU A 45 -17.91 -2.04 13.18
CA GLU A 45 -17.47 -2.32 14.56
C GLU A 45 -16.69 -3.63 14.68
N GLU A 46 -17.07 -4.66 13.92
CA GLU A 46 -16.40 -5.97 13.92
C GLU A 46 -14.95 -5.86 13.40
N VAL A 47 -14.71 -5.02 12.39
CA VAL A 47 -13.37 -4.78 11.84
C VAL A 47 -12.54 -3.96 12.82
N ILE A 48 -13.14 -2.95 13.45
CA ILE A 48 -12.47 -2.15 14.49
C ILE A 48 -12.08 -3.04 15.67
N ALA A 49 -13.00 -3.88 16.15
CA ALA A 49 -12.74 -4.84 17.22
C ALA A 49 -11.64 -5.85 16.83
N ALA A 50 -11.68 -6.38 15.60
CA ALA A 50 -10.64 -7.26 15.09
C ALA A 50 -9.27 -6.57 15.04
N GLY A 51 -9.19 -5.30 14.64
CA GLY A 51 -7.93 -4.54 14.68
C GLY A 51 -7.39 -4.32 16.09
N ILE A 52 -8.26 -4.18 17.09
CA ILE A 52 -7.85 -4.11 18.50
C ILE A 52 -7.36 -5.48 19.02
N LEU A 53 -7.82 -6.57 18.40
CA LEU A 53 -7.50 -7.95 18.81
C LEU A 53 -6.45 -8.63 17.93
N HIS A 54 -5.97 -7.98 16.87
CA HIS A 54 -5.26 -8.65 15.77
C HIS A 54 -4.02 -9.45 16.21
N ASP A 55 -3.26 -8.95 17.19
CA ASP A 55 -2.07 -9.63 17.71
C ASP A 55 -2.36 -10.63 18.84
N THR A 56 -3.60 -10.75 19.30
CA THR A 56 -3.90 -11.55 20.50
C THR A 56 -3.65 -13.04 20.28
N LEU A 57 -3.96 -13.58 19.10
CA LEU A 57 -3.68 -14.99 18.77
C LEU A 57 -2.17 -15.25 18.62
N GLU A 58 -1.40 -14.28 18.15
CA GLU A 58 0.04 -14.46 17.93
C GLU A 58 0.87 -14.27 19.20
N ASP A 59 0.57 -13.22 19.96
CA ASP A 59 1.47 -12.69 21.00
C ASP A 59 0.97 -12.95 22.42
N THR A 60 -0.17 -13.62 22.60
CA THR A 60 -0.74 -13.91 23.92
C THR A 60 -1.14 -15.37 24.06
N GLN A 61 -1.80 -15.73 25.17
CA GLN A 61 -2.36 -17.07 25.40
C GLN A 61 -3.79 -17.22 24.87
N THR A 62 -4.30 -16.20 24.18
CA THR A 62 -5.66 -16.17 23.63
C THR A 62 -5.85 -17.29 22.62
N THR A 63 -6.98 -18.01 22.68
CA THR A 63 -7.33 -19.05 21.71
C THR A 63 -8.41 -18.62 20.72
N GLU A 64 -8.51 -19.33 19.59
CA GLU A 64 -9.58 -19.10 18.62
C GLU A 64 -10.96 -19.34 19.22
N GLU A 65 -11.10 -20.34 20.10
CA GLU A 65 -12.35 -20.66 20.79
C GLU A 65 -12.79 -19.52 21.72
N GLU A 66 -11.84 -18.90 22.42
CA GLU A 66 -12.11 -17.73 23.26
C GLU A 66 -12.60 -16.54 22.42
N LEU A 67 -11.91 -16.24 21.31
CA LEU A 67 -12.33 -15.16 20.42
C LEU A 67 -13.70 -15.43 19.79
N LEU A 68 -13.95 -16.68 19.36
CA LEU A 68 -15.24 -17.08 18.80
C LEU A 68 -16.37 -16.88 19.81
N ALA A 69 -16.15 -17.32 21.07
CA ALA A 69 -17.16 -17.26 22.11
C ALA A 69 -17.47 -15.81 22.55
N LEU A 70 -16.46 -14.93 22.58
CA LEU A 70 -16.59 -13.57 23.09
C LEU A 70 -16.98 -12.54 22.02
N PHE A 71 -16.50 -12.71 20.78
CA PHE A 71 -16.60 -11.70 19.72
C PHE A 71 -17.29 -12.22 18.44
N GLY A 72 -17.48 -13.53 18.31
CA GLY A 72 -18.18 -14.14 17.19
C GLY A 72 -17.30 -14.41 15.96
N PRO A 73 -17.86 -15.07 14.93
CA PRO A 73 -17.10 -15.60 13.81
C PRO A 73 -16.48 -14.52 12.92
N ALA A 74 -17.16 -13.38 12.73
CA ALA A 74 -16.66 -12.30 11.87
C ALA A 74 -15.37 -11.68 12.41
N VAL A 75 -15.28 -11.46 13.74
CA VAL A 75 -14.07 -10.94 14.37
C VAL A 75 -12.96 -11.98 14.32
N LEU A 76 -13.27 -13.24 14.64
CA LEU A 76 -12.29 -14.33 14.58
C LEU A 76 -11.70 -14.48 13.17
N GLU A 77 -12.54 -14.45 12.13
CA GLU A 77 -12.10 -14.57 10.73
C GLU A 77 -11.05 -13.51 10.39
N VAL A 78 -11.29 -12.25 10.78
CA VAL A 78 -10.37 -11.15 10.51
C VAL A 78 -9.08 -11.29 11.31
N VAL A 79 -9.16 -11.59 12.61
CA VAL A 79 -7.98 -11.77 13.47
C VAL A 79 -7.10 -12.92 12.94
N LYS A 80 -7.71 -14.05 12.57
CA LYS A 80 -7.00 -15.18 11.95
C LYS A 80 -6.37 -14.79 10.61
N GLY A 81 -7.09 -14.09 9.76
CA GLY A 81 -6.59 -13.64 8.45
C GLY A 81 -5.45 -12.62 8.54
N CYS A 82 -5.28 -11.96 9.69
CA CYS A 82 -4.15 -11.09 9.95
C CYS A 82 -2.96 -11.81 10.63
N SER A 83 -3.16 -13.05 11.09
CA SER A 83 -2.15 -13.80 11.84
C SER A 83 -1.25 -14.64 10.92
N GLU A 84 0.05 -14.70 11.20
CA GLU A 84 1.01 -15.54 10.47
C GLU A 84 0.97 -17.01 10.94
N PRO A 85 0.85 -17.99 10.02
CA PRO A 85 0.54 -19.38 10.37
C PRO A 85 1.72 -20.22 10.89
N ASP A 86 2.98 -19.80 10.69
CA ASP A 86 4.15 -20.63 11.04
C ASP A 86 5.29 -19.82 11.67
N LYS A 87 5.58 -20.08 12.96
CA LYS A 87 6.69 -19.47 13.70
C LYS A 87 8.05 -20.15 13.46
N GLY A 88 8.10 -21.30 12.79
CA GLY A 88 9.30 -22.05 12.44
C GLY A 88 9.97 -21.59 11.15
N ALA A 89 9.24 -20.93 10.27
CA ALA A 89 9.75 -20.37 9.01
C ALA A 89 10.62 -19.13 9.22
N SER A 90 11.48 -18.83 8.24
CA SER A 90 12.29 -17.61 8.24
C SER A 90 11.42 -16.35 8.18
N TRP A 91 11.99 -15.20 8.53
CA TRP A 91 11.28 -13.93 8.45
C TRP A 91 10.83 -13.64 7.01
N GLU A 92 11.70 -13.93 6.05
CA GLU A 92 11.47 -13.75 4.62
C GLU A 92 10.32 -14.61 4.10
N GLU A 93 10.29 -15.90 4.46
CA GLU A 93 9.22 -16.83 4.07
C GLU A 93 7.86 -16.41 4.65
N ARG A 94 7.81 -16.04 5.93
CA ARG A 94 6.58 -15.57 6.57
C ARG A 94 6.07 -14.29 5.91
N LYS A 95 6.95 -13.33 5.65
CA LYS A 95 6.56 -12.08 4.99
C LYS A 95 6.10 -12.31 3.56
N GLN A 96 6.78 -13.17 2.79
CA GLN A 96 6.34 -13.52 1.45
C GLN A 96 4.95 -14.18 1.46
N HIS A 97 4.69 -15.07 2.42
CA HIS A 97 3.38 -15.68 2.59
C HIS A 97 2.29 -14.64 2.86
N THR A 98 2.50 -13.73 3.81
CA THR A 98 1.57 -12.61 4.06
C THR A 98 1.32 -11.78 2.81
N LEU A 99 2.37 -11.49 2.02
CA LEU A 99 2.21 -10.73 0.78
C LEU A 99 1.33 -11.46 -0.23
N GLU A 100 1.47 -12.77 -0.39
CA GLU A 100 0.63 -13.53 -1.31
C GLU A 100 -0.82 -13.63 -0.83
N GLU A 101 -1.06 -13.89 0.45
CA GLU A 101 -2.41 -14.00 1.01
C GLU A 101 -3.19 -12.68 0.91
N LEU A 102 -2.52 -11.54 1.15
CA LEU A 102 -3.18 -10.24 1.11
C LEU A 102 -3.67 -9.85 -0.29
N LYS A 103 -3.13 -10.43 -1.36
CA LYS A 103 -3.61 -10.18 -2.72
C LYS A 103 -5.07 -10.59 -2.89
N SER A 104 -5.46 -11.73 -2.31
CA SER A 104 -6.79 -12.33 -2.46
C SER A 104 -7.68 -12.22 -1.20
N ALA A 105 -7.13 -11.73 -0.09
CA ALA A 105 -7.84 -11.56 1.16
C ALA A 105 -9.08 -10.64 1.04
N SER A 106 -10.04 -10.85 1.94
CA SER A 106 -11.25 -10.03 2.03
C SER A 106 -10.91 -8.59 2.41
N LEU A 107 -11.81 -7.65 2.07
CA LEU A 107 -11.60 -6.23 2.39
C LEU A 107 -11.38 -5.98 3.91
N PRO A 108 -12.13 -6.59 4.84
CA PRO A 108 -11.87 -6.46 6.28
C PRO A 108 -10.46 -6.88 6.73
N ILE A 109 -9.93 -8.00 6.20
CA ILE A 109 -8.57 -8.47 6.49
C ILE A 109 -7.56 -7.46 5.93
N ARG A 110 -7.71 -7.06 4.66
CA ARG A 110 -6.83 -6.08 4.02
C ARG A 110 -6.82 -4.74 4.73
N GLN A 111 -7.98 -4.24 5.18
CA GLN A 111 -8.08 -3.00 5.95
C GLN A 111 -7.38 -3.12 7.32
N THR A 112 -7.59 -4.22 8.02
CA THR A 112 -6.98 -4.46 9.34
C THR A 112 -5.46 -4.57 9.23
N SER A 113 -4.96 -5.36 8.27
CA SER A 113 -3.52 -5.44 7.98
C SER A 113 -2.94 -4.10 7.52
N CYS A 114 -3.67 -3.33 6.70
CA CYS A 114 -3.24 -1.98 6.29
C CYS A 114 -3.11 -1.05 7.50
N ALA A 115 -4.08 -1.04 8.42
CA ALA A 115 -4.07 -0.21 9.62
C ALA A 115 -2.91 -0.57 10.57
N ASP A 116 -2.66 -1.86 10.78
CA ASP A 116 -1.50 -2.34 11.54
C ASP A 116 -0.18 -1.83 10.93
N LYS A 117 0.03 -2.11 9.64
CA LYS A 117 1.27 -1.74 8.95
C LYS A 117 1.44 -0.22 8.85
N LEU A 118 0.36 0.53 8.68
CA LEU A 118 0.36 1.99 8.72
C LEU A 118 0.80 2.53 10.09
N HIS A 119 0.29 1.98 11.18
CA HIS A 119 0.73 2.39 12.51
C HIS A 119 2.22 2.07 12.73
N ASN A 120 2.66 0.89 12.29
CA ASN A 120 4.05 0.46 12.43
C ASN A 120 5.01 1.35 11.63
N ILE A 121 4.71 1.66 10.37
CA ILE A 121 5.59 2.51 9.56
C ILE A 121 5.58 3.97 10.00
N ARG A 122 4.45 4.51 10.48
CA ARG A 122 4.44 5.82 11.17
C ARG A 122 5.34 5.84 12.40
N SER A 123 5.44 4.71 13.12
CA SER A 123 6.40 4.59 14.23
C SER A 123 7.85 4.58 13.74
N ILE A 124 8.13 3.87 12.65
CA ILE A 124 9.46 3.86 12.00
C ILE A 124 9.84 5.27 11.56
N HIS A 125 8.94 5.99 10.88
CA HIS A 125 9.19 7.34 10.39
C HIS A 125 9.50 8.30 11.55
N ARG A 126 8.75 8.27 12.66
CA ARG A 126 9.06 9.07 13.86
C ARG A 126 10.43 8.73 14.45
N ASP A 127 10.79 7.45 14.48
CA ASP A 127 12.12 7.03 14.94
C ASP A 127 13.23 7.53 14.01
N LEU A 128 13.02 7.52 12.69
CA LEU A 128 13.97 8.08 11.72
C LEU A 128 14.12 9.60 11.88
N GLN A 129 13.03 10.33 12.12
CA GLN A 129 13.08 11.77 12.38
C GLN A 129 13.88 12.09 13.65
N ARG A 130 13.82 11.22 14.66
CA ARG A 130 14.49 11.44 15.95
C ARG A 130 15.93 10.93 16.00
N TYR A 131 16.21 9.80 15.36
CA TYR A 131 17.47 9.07 15.51
C TYR A 131 18.23 8.89 14.18
N GLY A 132 17.66 9.33 13.05
CA GLY A 132 18.23 9.12 11.71
C GLY A 132 18.39 7.63 11.40
N GLU A 133 19.39 7.32 10.58
CA GLU A 133 19.70 5.94 10.16
C GLU A 133 19.99 4.97 11.31
N ALA A 134 20.35 5.47 12.51
CA ALA A 134 20.56 4.62 13.68
C ALA A 134 19.27 3.89 14.11
N ALA A 135 18.08 4.38 13.74
CA ALA A 135 16.81 3.71 13.99
C ALA A 135 16.77 2.29 13.39
N TRP A 136 17.45 2.05 12.26
CA TRP A 136 17.48 0.73 11.62
C TRP A 136 18.16 -0.35 12.44
N SER A 137 19.02 0.01 13.40
CA SER A 137 19.69 -0.94 14.30
C SER A 137 18.70 -1.71 15.19
N ARG A 138 17.47 -1.20 15.38
CA ARG A 138 16.39 -1.87 16.12
C ARG A 138 15.76 -3.04 15.35
N PHE A 139 15.97 -3.10 14.04
CA PHE A 139 15.40 -4.11 13.14
C PHE A 139 16.45 -5.17 12.81
N LYS A 140 16.14 -6.44 13.12
CA LYS A 140 17.05 -7.57 12.84
C LYS A 140 17.39 -7.74 11.36
N ARG A 141 16.54 -7.25 10.45
CA ARG A 141 16.69 -7.38 8.99
C ARG A 141 17.07 -6.08 8.27
N GLY A 142 17.32 -5.00 9.02
CA GLY A 142 17.79 -3.71 8.46
C GLY A 142 16.81 -3.05 7.48
N ARG A 143 17.23 -1.93 6.89
CA ARG A 143 16.40 -1.07 6.03
C ARG A 143 15.89 -1.79 4.78
N SER A 144 16.76 -2.46 4.03
CA SER A 144 16.41 -3.03 2.72
C SER A 144 15.33 -4.11 2.79
N SER A 145 15.35 -4.96 3.82
CA SER A 145 14.28 -5.95 4.01
C SER A 145 12.97 -5.31 4.44
N GLN A 146 13.00 -4.26 5.27
CA GLN A 146 11.78 -3.51 5.60
C GLN A 146 11.20 -2.83 4.35
N GLU A 147 12.05 -2.21 3.53
CA GLU A 147 11.66 -1.58 2.27
C GLU A 147 10.96 -2.57 1.33
N TRP A 148 11.58 -3.74 1.10
CA TRP A 148 10.99 -4.81 0.30
C TRP A 148 9.59 -5.19 0.81
N TYR A 149 9.47 -5.42 2.12
CA TYR A 149 8.21 -5.86 2.71
C TYR A 149 7.11 -4.78 2.61
N TYR A 150 7.43 -3.52 2.93
CA TYR A 150 6.45 -2.44 2.90
C TYR A 150 6.01 -2.06 1.49
N LYS A 151 6.93 -2.05 0.51
CA LYS A 151 6.57 -1.88 -0.90
C LYS A 151 5.73 -3.05 -1.40
N GLY A 152 6.08 -4.28 -1.00
CA GLY A 152 5.28 -5.47 -1.28
C GLY A 152 3.88 -5.38 -0.66
N LEU A 153 3.75 -4.87 0.56
CA LEU A 153 2.46 -4.70 1.24
C LEU A 153 1.54 -3.75 0.48
N VAL A 154 2.06 -2.61 0.04
CA VAL A 154 1.30 -1.66 -0.78
C VAL A 154 0.79 -2.35 -2.05
N GLU A 155 1.67 -3.08 -2.74
CA GLU A 155 1.30 -3.77 -3.97
C GLU A 155 0.27 -4.87 -3.73
N SER A 156 0.48 -5.74 -2.75
CA SER A 156 -0.46 -6.81 -2.41
C SER A 156 -1.81 -6.28 -1.94
N LEU A 157 -1.80 -5.25 -1.09
CA LEU A 157 -3.03 -4.61 -0.61
C LEU A 157 -3.73 -3.83 -1.71
N GLY A 158 -3.03 -3.34 -2.73
CA GLY A 158 -3.60 -2.65 -3.88
C GLY A 158 -4.00 -3.58 -5.03
N TYR A 159 -3.55 -4.85 -4.98
CA TYR A 159 -3.66 -5.81 -6.08
C TYR A 159 -5.10 -5.91 -6.58
N ASN A 160 -6.03 -6.49 -5.81
CA ASN A 160 -7.39 -6.71 -6.28
C ASN A 160 -8.26 -5.44 -6.42
N SER A 161 -8.14 -4.51 -5.48
CA SER A 161 -8.98 -3.31 -5.44
C SER A 161 -8.28 -2.18 -4.68
N ARG A 162 -8.73 -0.94 -4.85
CA ARG A 162 -8.24 0.21 -4.07
C ARG A 162 -9.21 0.57 -2.95
N PHE A 163 -8.70 1.01 -1.80
CA PHE A 163 -9.48 1.57 -0.70
C PHE A 163 -8.74 2.77 -0.08
N PRO A 164 -9.43 3.80 0.46
CA PRO A 164 -8.80 5.07 0.82
C PRO A 164 -7.63 4.98 1.82
N MET A 165 -7.69 4.07 2.78
CA MET A 165 -6.60 3.90 3.77
C MET A 165 -5.29 3.42 3.14
N LEU A 166 -5.33 2.74 1.98
CA LEU A 166 -4.11 2.35 1.26
C LEU A 166 -3.30 3.57 0.84
N ASP A 167 -3.96 4.69 0.53
CA ASP A 167 -3.30 5.95 0.15
C ASP A 167 -2.41 6.47 1.29
N ASP A 168 -2.89 6.38 2.54
CA ASP A 168 -2.11 6.77 3.71
C ASP A 168 -0.88 5.88 3.90
N LEU A 169 -1.02 4.57 3.64
CA LEU A 169 0.09 3.63 3.73
C LEU A 169 1.12 3.88 2.63
N GLU A 170 0.68 4.06 1.39
CA GLU A 170 1.53 4.42 0.25
C GLU A 170 2.37 5.67 0.54
N ASP A 171 1.73 6.73 1.03
CA ASP A 171 2.39 8.00 1.31
C ASP A 171 3.49 7.85 2.37
N GLU A 172 3.19 7.09 3.42
CA GLU A 172 4.14 6.86 4.51
C GLU A 172 5.28 5.92 4.07
N VAL A 173 4.99 4.91 3.24
CA VAL A 173 6.01 4.04 2.64
C VAL A 173 6.94 4.83 1.75
N GLU A 174 6.43 5.78 0.97
CA GLU A 174 7.26 6.66 0.15
C GLU A 174 8.07 7.66 0.98
N ASP A 175 7.50 8.23 2.03
CA ASP A 175 8.25 9.18 2.87
C ASP A 175 9.42 8.48 3.60
N VAL A 176 9.28 7.18 3.91
CA VAL A 176 10.32 6.38 4.55
C VAL A 176 11.31 5.75 3.56
N PHE A 177 10.82 5.23 2.43
CA PHE A 177 11.60 4.39 1.51
C PHE A 177 11.64 4.89 0.06
N GLY A 178 10.73 5.78 -0.31
CA GLY A 178 10.62 6.30 -1.66
C GLY A 178 11.81 7.16 -2.06
N PRO A 179 12.17 7.19 -3.36
CA PRO A 179 13.09 8.19 -3.84
C PRO A 179 12.43 9.57 -3.72
N ARG A 180 13.25 10.61 -3.51
CA ARG A 180 12.74 11.97 -3.56
C ARG A 180 12.26 12.27 -4.97
N LEU A 181 11.00 12.72 -5.07
CA LEU A 181 10.49 13.26 -6.32
C LEU A 181 11.33 14.48 -6.72
N GLU A 182 11.53 14.63 -8.02
CA GLU A 182 12.18 15.81 -8.59
C GLU A 182 11.41 17.09 -8.22
N VAL A 183 10.07 17.00 -8.26
CA VAL A 183 9.13 18.05 -7.88
C VAL A 183 8.14 17.48 -6.85
N PRO A 184 8.29 17.78 -5.55
CA PRO A 184 7.46 17.22 -4.48
C PRO A 184 5.95 17.44 -4.67
N GLU A 185 5.57 18.56 -5.28
CA GLU A 185 4.18 18.95 -5.55
C GLU A 185 3.49 17.95 -6.48
N TRP A 186 4.24 17.22 -7.31
CA TRP A 186 3.68 16.20 -8.19
C TRP A 186 3.11 14.99 -7.44
N LYS A 187 3.49 14.77 -6.17
CA LYS A 187 2.94 13.66 -5.35
C LYS A 187 1.42 13.66 -5.35
N GLY A 188 0.78 14.83 -5.31
CA GLY A 188 -0.68 14.96 -5.34
C GLY A 188 -1.33 14.63 -6.68
N LEU A 189 -0.58 14.67 -7.79
CA LEU A 189 -1.11 14.43 -9.13
C LEU A 189 -1.51 12.97 -9.34
N ARG A 190 -0.79 12.01 -8.74
CA ARG A 190 -1.07 10.57 -8.92
C ARG A 190 -2.49 10.14 -8.52
N ARG A 191 -3.12 10.88 -7.60
CA ARG A 191 -4.50 10.65 -7.15
C ARG A 191 -5.50 11.65 -7.73
N ASN A 192 -5.03 12.63 -8.50
CA ASN A 192 -5.90 13.58 -9.17
C ASN A 192 -6.51 12.94 -10.42
N ARG A 193 -7.76 12.50 -10.29
CA ARG A 193 -8.50 11.86 -11.38
C ARG A 193 -8.51 12.68 -12.68
N LYS A 194 -8.73 13.99 -12.59
CA LYS A 194 -8.76 14.86 -13.79
C LYS A 194 -7.42 14.88 -14.49
N PHE A 195 -6.33 14.89 -13.72
CA PHE A 195 -4.98 14.78 -14.27
C PHE A 195 -4.75 13.42 -14.91
N ILE A 196 -5.04 12.32 -14.20
CA ILE A 196 -4.82 10.96 -14.71
C ILE A 196 -5.60 10.73 -16.02
N ASP A 197 -6.89 11.05 -16.04
CA ASP A 197 -7.72 10.89 -17.24
C ASP A 197 -7.16 11.72 -18.41
N LEU A 198 -6.80 12.99 -18.17
CA LEU A 198 -6.19 13.86 -19.18
C LEU A 198 -4.81 13.37 -19.65
N ALA A 199 -3.99 12.84 -18.75
CA ALA A 199 -2.67 12.32 -19.08
C ALA A 199 -2.78 11.15 -20.06
N PHE A 200 -3.66 10.18 -19.77
CA PHE A 200 -3.87 9.01 -20.62
C PHE A 200 -4.58 9.35 -21.95
N GLU A 201 -5.45 10.37 -22.00
CA GLU A 201 -5.98 10.90 -23.29
C GLU A 201 -4.86 11.36 -24.23
N THR A 202 -3.74 11.85 -23.68
CA THR A 202 -2.59 12.29 -24.47
C THR A 202 -1.55 11.21 -24.71
N ALA A 203 -1.70 10.00 -24.14
CA ALA A 203 -0.70 8.94 -24.27
C ALA A 203 -0.44 8.53 -25.74
N TYR A 204 -1.49 8.60 -26.57
CA TYR A 204 -1.44 8.32 -28.01
C TYR A 204 -1.23 9.56 -28.88
N GLY A 205 -1.11 10.73 -28.27
CA GLY A 205 -1.17 12.00 -28.98
C GLY A 205 0.05 12.25 -29.86
N ASN A 206 -0.18 12.79 -31.06
CA ASN A 206 0.86 13.52 -31.80
C ASN A 206 1.34 14.68 -30.89
N PRO A 207 2.61 15.13 -30.94
CA PRO A 207 3.06 16.35 -30.26
C PRO A 207 2.07 17.54 -30.29
N GLU A 208 1.28 17.68 -31.35
CA GLU A 208 0.21 18.68 -31.46
C GLU A 208 -0.93 18.49 -30.44
N ASP A 209 -1.34 17.26 -30.12
CA ASP A 209 -2.40 16.98 -29.14
C ASP A 209 -1.97 17.40 -27.73
N MET A 210 -0.72 17.12 -27.37
CA MET A 210 -0.14 17.54 -26.09
C MET A 210 -0.08 19.07 -25.97
N GLN A 211 0.31 19.76 -27.04
CA GLN A 211 0.30 21.23 -27.12
C GLN A 211 -1.11 21.82 -27.00
N GLN A 212 -2.11 21.22 -27.65
CA GLN A 212 -3.51 21.68 -27.53
C GLN A 212 -4.05 21.55 -26.09
N ARG A 213 -3.58 20.56 -25.34
CA ARG A 213 -3.95 20.32 -23.94
C ARG A 213 -3.11 21.13 -22.93
N GLN A 214 -2.10 21.90 -23.38
CA GLN A 214 -1.20 22.66 -22.51
C GLN A 214 -1.93 23.50 -21.44
N PRO A 215 -2.95 24.32 -21.77
CA PRO A 215 -3.61 25.15 -20.75
C PRO A 215 -4.26 24.34 -19.62
N GLN A 216 -4.75 23.13 -19.94
CA GLN A 216 -5.37 22.24 -18.96
C GLN A 216 -4.31 21.65 -18.01
N PHE A 217 -3.15 21.25 -18.54
CA PHE A 217 -2.04 20.78 -17.71
C PHE A 217 -1.40 21.88 -16.88
N GLU A 218 -1.27 23.11 -17.41
CA GLU A 218 -0.79 24.26 -16.65
C GLU A 218 -1.72 24.60 -15.48
N THR A 219 -3.03 24.55 -15.71
CA THR A 219 -4.04 24.73 -14.65
C THR A 219 -3.90 23.68 -13.53
N LEU A 220 -3.47 22.46 -13.88
CA LEU A 220 -3.24 21.37 -12.94
C LEU A 220 -1.84 21.37 -12.32
N GLY A 221 -0.94 22.26 -12.76
CA GLY A 221 0.48 22.23 -12.35
C GLY A 221 1.25 21.02 -12.90
N ALA A 222 0.78 20.40 -13.98
CA ALA A 222 1.27 19.13 -14.50
C ALA A 222 1.98 19.23 -15.86
N TRP A 223 2.09 20.44 -16.43
CA TRP A 223 2.66 20.63 -17.78
C TRP A 223 4.10 20.11 -17.90
N GLU A 224 4.96 20.48 -16.97
CA GLU A 224 6.36 20.02 -16.96
C GLU A 224 6.47 18.51 -16.79
N LEU A 225 5.66 17.93 -15.89
CA LEU A 225 5.57 16.48 -15.71
C LEU A 225 5.24 15.79 -17.03
N MET A 226 4.19 16.26 -17.72
CA MET A 226 3.74 15.65 -18.97
C MET A 226 4.75 15.79 -20.10
N ALA A 227 5.46 16.92 -20.17
CA ALA A 227 6.57 17.08 -21.13
C ALA A 227 7.66 16.01 -20.90
N LYS A 228 8.02 15.74 -19.63
CA LYS A 228 9.00 14.70 -19.28
C LYS A 228 8.48 13.29 -19.54
N VAL A 229 7.21 13.01 -19.23
CA VAL A 229 6.59 11.71 -19.51
C VAL A 229 6.67 11.42 -21.01
N HIS A 230 6.21 12.34 -21.87
CA HIS A 230 6.26 12.18 -23.32
C HIS A 230 7.68 12.01 -23.87
N GLN A 231 8.63 12.79 -23.36
CA GLN A 231 10.04 12.67 -23.76
C GLN A 231 10.63 11.28 -23.47
N ARG A 232 10.21 10.64 -22.36
CA ARG A 232 10.76 9.34 -21.91
C ARG A 232 9.92 8.14 -22.35
N ALA A 233 8.70 8.37 -22.83
CA ALA A 233 7.74 7.34 -23.23
C ALA A 233 8.08 6.73 -24.60
N TYR A 234 8.56 7.54 -25.55
CA TYR A 234 8.89 7.06 -26.90
C TYR A 234 9.96 7.92 -27.62
N PRO A 235 11.10 7.33 -28.06
CA PRO A 235 11.53 5.97 -27.77
C PRO A 235 11.68 5.77 -26.26
N ILE A 236 11.36 4.57 -25.77
CA ILE A 236 11.46 4.26 -24.34
C ILE A 236 12.90 4.48 -23.90
N ASP A 237 13.09 5.22 -22.81
CA ASP A 237 14.40 5.38 -22.21
C ASP A 237 14.97 4.01 -21.84
N ARG A 238 16.22 3.73 -22.20
CA ARG A 238 16.88 2.45 -21.88
C ARG A 238 16.88 2.15 -20.39
N GLU A 239 16.86 3.19 -19.56
CA GLU A 239 16.75 3.06 -18.10
C GLU A 239 15.44 2.40 -17.66
N TYR A 240 14.38 2.44 -18.49
CA TYR A 240 13.03 1.97 -18.15
C TYR A 240 12.64 0.65 -18.80
N GLU A 241 13.54 0.00 -19.55
CA GLU A 241 13.24 -1.24 -20.28
C GLU A 241 12.82 -2.38 -19.34
N GLU A 242 13.44 -2.48 -18.16
CA GLU A 242 13.11 -3.52 -17.19
C GLU A 242 11.71 -3.30 -16.59
N GLU A 243 11.40 -2.07 -16.20
CA GLU A 243 10.10 -1.70 -15.64
C GLU A 243 8.98 -1.81 -16.67
N PHE A 244 9.27 -1.45 -17.92
CA PHE A 244 8.36 -1.65 -19.04
C PHE A 244 7.97 -3.13 -19.15
N GLY A 245 8.96 -4.03 -19.15
CA GLY A 245 8.72 -5.48 -19.22
C GLY A 245 7.90 -5.99 -18.03
N ARG A 246 8.21 -5.53 -16.82
CA ARG A 246 7.46 -5.89 -15.60
C ARG A 246 6.02 -5.39 -15.63
N LEU A 247 5.79 -4.14 -16.06
CA LEU A 247 4.45 -3.57 -16.17
C LEU A 247 3.63 -4.29 -17.25
N ALA A 248 4.23 -4.58 -18.41
CA ALA A 248 3.57 -5.33 -19.48
C ALA A 248 3.09 -6.70 -19.00
N SER A 249 3.99 -7.47 -18.35
CA SER A 249 3.63 -8.77 -17.76
C SER A 249 2.54 -8.63 -16.69
N TYR A 250 2.66 -7.64 -15.82
CA TYR A 250 1.69 -7.38 -14.77
C TYR A 250 0.28 -7.10 -15.32
N LEU A 251 0.18 -6.26 -16.35
CA LEU A 251 -1.11 -5.95 -16.98
C LEU A 251 -1.69 -7.17 -17.70
N LEU A 252 -0.86 -7.94 -18.40
CA LEU A 252 -1.26 -9.16 -19.11
C LEU A 252 -1.78 -10.25 -18.15
N GLU A 253 -1.06 -10.52 -17.06
CA GLU A 253 -1.47 -11.47 -16.02
C GLU A 253 -2.82 -11.12 -15.39
N ARG A 254 -3.20 -9.84 -15.49
CA ARG A 254 -4.46 -9.30 -14.96
C ARG A 254 -5.53 -9.08 -16.03
N GLY A 255 -5.35 -9.66 -17.22
CA GLY A 255 -6.35 -9.68 -18.29
C GLY A 255 -6.42 -8.43 -19.14
N ILE A 256 -5.46 -7.50 -19.03
CA ILE A 256 -5.31 -6.40 -19.98
C ILE A 256 -4.52 -6.92 -21.17
N GLU A 257 -5.23 -7.31 -22.22
CA GLU A 257 -4.63 -7.80 -23.45
C GLU A 257 -4.21 -6.63 -24.35
N PHE A 258 -2.96 -6.68 -24.80
CA PHE A 258 -2.44 -5.78 -25.81
C PHE A 258 -2.27 -6.54 -27.12
N GLU A 259 -2.65 -5.93 -28.25
CA GLU A 259 -2.33 -6.49 -29.55
C GLU A 259 -0.81 -6.60 -29.70
N SER A 260 -0.34 -7.82 -29.93
CA SER A 260 1.10 -8.10 -30.09
C SER A 260 1.64 -7.37 -31.31
N ASN A 261 2.73 -6.62 -31.11
CA ASN A 261 3.39 -5.78 -32.13
C ASN A 261 2.56 -4.59 -32.65
N SER A 262 1.54 -4.15 -31.92
CA SER A 262 0.93 -2.84 -32.16
C SER A 262 1.82 -1.74 -31.59
N GLU A 263 2.20 -0.79 -32.44
CA GLU A 263 2.95 0.41 -32.05
C GLU A 263 2.22 1.19 -30.93
N GLY A 264 0.88 1.17 -30.95
CA GLY A 264 0.05 1.80 -29.92
C GLY A 264 0.19 1.15 -28.54
N SER A 265 0.28 -0.18 -28.46
CA SER A 265 0.47 -0.88 -27.19
C SER A 265 1.82 -0.54 -26.54
N ILE A 266 2.87 -0.45 -27.36
CA ILE A 266 4.23 -0.10 -26.91
C ILE A 266 4.25 1.34 -26.39
N ILE A 267 3.65 2.28 -27.12
CA ILE A 267 3.56 3.69 -26.71
C ILE A 267 2.83 3.82 -25.37
N LEU A 268 1.70 3.14 -25.20
CA LEU A 268 0.88 3.24 -23.99
C LEU A 268 1.59 2.66 -22.75
N ILE A 269 2.24 1.51 -22.89
CA ILE A 269 3.00 0.90 -21.77
C ILE A 269 4.24 1.75 -21.48
N GLY A 270 4.91 2.29 -22.50
CA GLY A 270 6.05 3.22 -22.34
C GLY A 270 5.65 4.49 -21.60
N PHE A 271 4.53 5.09 -21.99
CA PHE A 271 3.92 6.25 -21.33
C PHE A 271 3.60 5.94 -19.87
N SER A 272 2.93 4.82 -19.61
CA SER A 272 2.56 4.39 -18.26
C SER A 272 3.79 4.17 -17.39
N THR A 273 4.86 3.58 -17.96
CA THR A 273 6.13 3.34 -17.25
C THR A 273 6.81 4.65 -16.88
N ALA A 274 6.89 5.61 -17.80
CA ALA A 274 7.46 6.92 -17.54
C ALA A 274 6.66 7.70 -16.48
N LEU A 275 5.32 7.67 -16.57
CA LEU A 275 4.43 8.28 -15.58
C LEU A 275 4.63 7.66 -14.19
N MET A 276 4.67 6.33 -14.10
CA MET A 276 4.90 5.63 -12.83
C MET A 276 6.23 6.03 -12.21
N ARG A 277 7.29 6.09 -13.03
CA ARG A 277 8.64 6.47 -12.56
C ARG A 277 8.69 7.89 -12.03
N LEU A 278 8.06 8.84 -12.73
CA LEU A 278 8.08 10.24 -12.35
C LEU A 278 7.18 10.57 -11.16
N LEU A 279 6.19 9.72 -10.86
CA LEU A 279 5.23 9.89 -9.76
C LEU A 279 5.38 8.88 -8.63
N ASN A 280 6.39 8.01 -8.67
CA ASN A 280 6.54 6.87 -7.75
C ASN A 280 5.30 5.97 -7.66
N MET A 281 4.56 5.81 -8.76
CA MET A 281 3.34 5.00 -8.74
C MET A 281 3.65 3.50 -8.72
N TYR A 282 2.77 2.75 -8.08
CA TYR A 282 2.76 1.30 -8.05
C TYR A 282 2.01 0.71 -9.26
N PRO A 283 2.36 -0.50 -9.73
CA PRO A 283 1.69 -1.15 -10.87
C PRO A 283 0.16 -1.23 -10.73
N HIS A 284 -0.35 -1.51 -9.52
CA HIS A 284 -1.79 -1.58 -9.32
C HIS A 284 -2.52 -0.24 -9.58
N GLU A 285 -1.88 0.91 -9.36
CA GLU A 285 -2.47 2.22 -9.66
C GLU A 285 -2.74 2.39 -11.15
N VAL A 286 -1.80 1.94 -11.98
CA VAL A 286 -1.92 1.93 -13.44
C VAL A 286 -2.95 0.92 -13.90
N TYR A 287 -2.92 -0.31 -13.37
CA TYR A 287 -3.94 -1.31 -13.70
C TYR A 287 -5.36 -0.79 -13.41
N HIS A 288 -5.58 -0.18 -12.24
CA HIS A 288 -6.91 0.32 -11.90
C HIS A 288 -7.34 1.46 -12.83
N HIS A 289 -6.42 2.22 -13.43
CA HIS A 289 -6.77 3.14 -14.52
C HIS A 289 -7.28 2.38 -15.76
N PHE A 290 -6.51 1.39 -16.27
CA PHE A 290 -6.91 0.59 -17.43
C PHE A 290 -8.24 -0.14 -17.23
N ASN A 291 -8.43 -0.75 -16.06
CA ASN A 291 -9.65 -1.49 -15.74
C ASN A 291 -10.89 -0.59 -15.62
N ARG A 292 -10.72 0.72 -15.32
CA ARG A 292 -11.80 1.71 -15.34
C ARG A 292 -12.14 2.18 -16.76
N GLY A 293 -11.18 2.12 -17.69
CA GLY A 293 -11.33 2.55 -19.08
C GLY A 293 -11.96 1.51 -20.02
N ILE A 294 -12.32 0.32 -19.51
CA ILE A 294 -12.92 -0.79 -20.27
C ILE A 294 -14.32 -1.15 -19.69
N LEU A 295 -15.08 -0.15 -19.20
CA LEU A 295 -16.53 -0.31 -18.91
C LEU A 295 -17.32 0.91 -19.38
#